data_AF-A0A4Q7Y3N0-F1
#
_entry.id   AF-A0A4Q7Y3N0-F1
#
_cell.length_a   1.000
_cell.length_b   1.000
_cell.length_c   1.000
_cell.angle_alpha   90.00
_cell.angle_beta   90.00
_cell.angle_gamma   90.00
#
_symmetry.space_group_name_H-M   'P 1'
#
loop_
_entity.id
_entity.type
_entity.pdbx_description
1 polymer ?
#
loop_
_entity_poly.entity_id
_entity_poly.type
_entity_poly.pdbx_seq_one_letter_code
_entity_poly.pdbx_strand_id
1 'polypeptide(L)'
;MGMYGDPDALDALAAELSQRAREVRAAGEEHRREGERARWVSEAASAYRRQLSRDCAAVDSAADEMEQAADELRRHADEVRSRLEAIARAERAVRAWLAEQTARGGALLDDVGDVLGELPDAGADAWRSVSGQLSRLGLW
;
A
#
# COMPACT_ATOMS: atom_id res chain seq x y z
N MET A 1 -2.34 1.42 -13.68
CA MET A 1 -2.00 0.42 -12.65
C MET A 1 -3.26 0.10 -11.85
N GLY A 2 -3.52 -1.18 -11.55
CA GLY A 2 -4.67 -1.56 -10.73
C GLY A 2 -4.47 -1.18 -9.26
N MET A 3 -5.57 -1.02 -8.52
CA MET A 3 -5.67 -0.63 -7.10
C MET A 3 -4.62 -1.27 -6.16
N TYR A 4 -4.14 -2.48 -6.46
CA TYR A 4 -3.15 -3.21 -5.67
C TYR A 4 -1.70 -2.73 -5.80
N GLY A 5 -1.38 -1.88 -6.77
CA GLY A 5 -0.01 -1.39 -7.02
C GLY A 5 0.25 0.05 -6.56
N ASP A 6 -0.78 0.75 -6.09
CA ASP A 6 -0.70 2.16 -5.70
C ASP A 6 -0.62 2.28 -4.17
N PRO A 7 0.51 2.75 -3.60
CA PRO A 7 0.66 2.87 -2.16
C PRO A 7 -0.37 3.82 -1.54
N ASP A 8 -0.81 4.86 -2.25
CA ASP A 8 -1.80 5.81 -1.74
C ASP A 8 -3.19 5.16 -1.63
N ALA A 9 -3.54 4.29 -2.58
CA ALA A 9 -4.76 3.50 -2.53
C ALA A 9 -4.76 2.49 -1.38
N LEU A 10 -3.61 1.87 -1.10
CA LEU A 10 -3.43 0.96 0.05
C LEU A 10 -3.57 1.70 1.38
N ASP A 11 -2.97 2.88 1.50
CA ASP A 11 -3.11 3.73 2.70
C ASP A 11 -4.55 4.19 2.93
N ALA A 12 -5.28 4.54 1.86
CA ALA A 12 -6.69 4.88 1.93
C ALA A 12 -7.55 3.71 2.43
N LEU A 13 -7.31 2.50 1.91
CA LEU A 13 -8.02 1.31 2.35
C LEU A 13 -7.71 0.96 3.82
N ALA A 14 -6.44 1.09 4.23
CA ALA A 14 -6.04 0.90 5.62
C ALA A 14 -6.73 1.89 6.57
N ALA A 15 -6.85 3.16 6.16
CA ALA A 15 -7.56 4.19 6.91
C ALA A 15 -9.06 3.86 7.05
N GLU A 16 -9.68 3.38 5.97
CA GLU A 16 -11.09 2.94 5.97
C GLU A 16 -11.32 1.74 6.91
N LEU A 17 -10.45 0.73 6.87
CA LEU A 17 -10.53 -0.41 7.80
C LEU A 17 -10.37 0.01 9.25
N SER A 18 -9.39 0.87 9.55
CA SER A 18 -9.18 1.39 10.90
C SER A 18 -10.39 2.20 11.39
N GLN A 19 -11.03 2.96 10.50
CA GLN A 19 -12.24 3.71 10.85
C GLN A 19 -13.40 2.76 11.15
N ARG A 20 -13.62 1.73 10.33
CA ARG A 20 -14.64 0.70 10.58
C ARG A 20 -14.40 -0.05 11.88
N ALA A 21 -13.14 -0.40 12.19
CA ALA A 21 -12.79 -1.05 13.45
C ALA A 21 -13.23 -0.22 14.66
N ARG A 22 -13.00 1.10 14.62
CA ARG A 22 -13.44 2.02 15.69
C ARG A 22 -14.97 2.08 15.80
N GLU A 23 -15.67 2.13 14.67
CA GLU A 23 -17.15 2.14 14.65
C GLU A 23 -17.73 0.85 15.24
N VAL A 24 -17.14 -0.30 14.88
CA VAL A 24 -17.51 -1.62 15.43
C VAL A 24 -17.27 -1.67 16.94
N ARG A 25 -16.11 -1.21 17.43
CA ARG A 25 -15.86 -1.12 18.89
C ARG A 25 -16.86 -0.19 19.57
N ALA A 26 -17.12 0.99 19.01
CA ALA A 26 -18.06 1.95 19.58
C ALA A 26 -19.47 1.36 19.70
N ALA A 27 -19.93 0.64 18.68
CA ALA A 27 -21.20 -0.09 18.73
C ALA A 27 -21.21 -1.19 19.80
N GLY A 28 -20.11 -1.95 19.94
CA GLY A 28 -19.94 -2.95 20.99
C GLY A 28 -19.98 -2.33 22.40
N GLU A 29 -19.35 -1.18 22.60
CA GLU A 29 -19.37 -0.43 23.87
C GLU A 29 -20.75 0.16 24.19
N GLU A 30 -21.48 0.63 23.18
CA GLU A 30 -22.86 1.07 23.34
C GLU A 30 -23.74 -0.11 23.79
N HIS A 31 -23.66 -1.24 23.10
CA HIS A 31 -24.43 -2.43 23.45
C HIS A 31 -24.12 -2.94 24.87
N ARG A 32 -22.84 -2.89 25.27
CA ARG A 32 -22.40 -3.20 26.64
C ARG A 32 -23.06 -2.30 27.66
N ARG A 33 -23.05 -0.98 27.42
CA ARG A 33 -23.67 0.04 28.29
C ARG A 33 -25.20 -0.14 28.38
N GLU A 34 -25.85 -0.49 27.28
CA GLU A 34 -27.29 -0.79 27.29
C GLU A 34 -27.61 -2.02 28.14
N GLY A 35 -26.82 -3.08 28.02
CA GLY A 35 -27.02 -4.28 28.82
C GLY A 35 -26.72 -4.09 30.31
N GLU A 36 -25.78 -3.22 30.67
CA GLU A 36 -25.54 -2.83 32.08
C GLU A 36 -26.72 -2.05 32.67
N ARG A 37 -27.49 -1.31 31.85
CA ARG A 37 -28.70 -0.59 32.30
C ARG A 37 -29.88 -1.52 32.53
N ALA A 38 -29.82 -2.79 32.12
CA ALA A 38 -30.88 -3.77 32.36
C ALA A 38 -31.00 -4.07 33.87
N ARG A 39 -32.06 -3.58 34.51
CA ARG A 39 -32.27 -3.68 35.97
C ARG A 39 -33.02 -4.93 36.43
N TRP A 40 -33.48 -5.79 35.52
CA TRP A 40 -34.26 -6.96 35.91
C TRP A 40 -33.37 -8.09 36.43
N VAL A 41 -33.87 -8.82 37.43
CA VAL A 41 -33.15 -9.91 38.09
C VAL A 41 -33.92 -11.21 37.87
N SER A 42 -33.34 -12.11 37.10
CA SER A 42 -33.86 -13.45 36.81
C SER A 42 -32.76 -14.34 36.21
N GLU A 43 -33.00 -15.64 36.07
CA GLU A 43 -32.10 -16.52 35.31
C GLU A 43 -31.94 -16.04 33.85
N ALA A 44 -33.03 -15.58 33.23
CA ALA A 44 -32.99 -15.00 31.90
C ALA A 44 -32.10 -13.75 31.83
N ALA A 45 -32.11 -12.91 32.87
CA ALA A 45 -31.19 -11.76 32.98
C ALA A 45 -29.72 -12.19 33.00
N SER A 46 -29.42 -13.24 33.76
CA SER A 46 -28.06 -13.78 33.85
C SER A 46 -27.62 -14.45 32.55
N ALA A 47 -28.54 -15.13 31.84
CA ALA A 47 -28.27 -15.67 30.51
C ALA A 47 -28.00 -14.55 29.50
N TYR A 48 -28.83 -13.50 29.50
CA TYR A 48 -28.64 -12.31 28.66
C TYR A 48 -27.27 -11.66 28.89
N ARG A 49 -26.87 -11.38 30.14
CA ARG A 49 -25.56 -10.78 30.44
C ARG A 49 -24.38 -11.64 29.98
N ARG A 50 -24.49 -12.97 30.11
CA ARG A 50 -23.47 -13.89 29.59
C ARG A 50 -23.39 -13.85 28.07
N GLN A 51 -24.54 -13.79 27.38
CA GLN A 51 -24.56 -13.70 25.93
C GLN A 51 -23.98 -12.37 25.46
N LEU A 52 -24.42 -11.26 26.04
CA LEU A 52 -23.88 -9.93 25.79
C LEU A 52 -22.36 -9.87 25.94
N SER A 53 -21.82 -10.44 27.02
CA SER A 53 -20.37 -10.49 27.24
C SER A 53 -19.63 -11.24 26.13
N ARG A 54 -20.22 -12.31 25.58
CA ARG A 54 -19.62 -13.07 24.47
C ARG A 54 -19.72 -12.30 23.16
N ASP A 55 -20.85 -11.67 22.91
CA ASP A 55 -21.08 -10.89 21.69
C ASP A 55 -20.14 -9.67 21.65
N CYS A 56 -20.00 -8.95 22.77
CA CYS A 56 -19.01 -7.86 22.88
C CYS A 56 -17.58 -8.37 22.65
N ALA A 57 -17.20 -9.52 23.22
CA ALA A 57 -15.86 -10.08 22.99
C ALA A 57 -15.62 -10.47 21.53
N ALA A 58 -16.64 -10.98 20.84
CA ALA A 58 -16.56 -11.30 19.41
C ALA A 58 -16.44 -10.02 18.55
N VAL A 59 -17.17 -8.96 18.92
CA VAL A 59 -17.07 -7.63 18.28
C VAL A 59 -15.68 -7.04 18.46
N ASP A 60 -15.12 -7.10 19.68
CA ASP A 60 -13.77 -6.61 19.96
C ASP A 60 -12.72 -7.39 19.15
N SER A 61 -12.83 -8.72 19.08
CA SER A 61 -11.96 -9.57 18.25
C SER A 61 -12.04 -9.21 16.76
N ALA A 62 -13.23 -8.97 16.23
CA ALA A 62 -13.41 -8.59 14.83
C ALA A 62 -12.79 -7.22 14.53
N ALA A 63 -12.90 -6.26 15.46
CA ALA A 63 -12.25 -4.97 15.31
C ALA A 63 -10.71 -5.08 15.35
N ASP A 64 -10.16 -5.96 16.20
CA ASP A 64 -8.72 -6.23 16.25
C ASP A 64 -8.20 -6.85 14.94
N GLU A 65 -8.97 -7.76 14.33
CA GLU A 65 -8.66 -8.31 13.01
C GLU A 65 -8.66 -7.24 11.91
N MET A 66 -9.61 -6.30 11.95
CA MET A 66 -9.64 -5.16 11.02
C MET A 66 -8.43 -4.23 11.18
N GLU A 67 -7.99 -3.97 12.42
CA GLU A 67 -6.78 -3.17 12.65
C GLU A 67 -5.51 -3.90 12.19
N GLN A 68 -5.39 -5.20 12.44
CA GLN A 68 -4.27 -6.01 11.95
C GLN A 68 -4.18 -5.98 10.42
N ALA A 69 -5.32 -6.14 9.73
CA ALA A 69 -5.38 -6.02 8.28
C ALA A 69 -4.99 -4.62 7.78
N ALA A 70 -5.41 -3.55 8.48
CA ALA A 70 -4.98 -2.20 8.15
C ALA A 70 -3.46 -2.01 8.31
N ASP A 71 -2.85 -2.59 9.34
CA ASP A 71 -1.40 -2.53 9.56
C ASP A 71 -0.61 -3.36 8.53
N GLU A 72 -1.15 -4.47 8.05
CA GLU A 72 -0.60 -5.20 6.91
C GLU A 72 -0.62 -4.38 5.62
N LEU A 73 -1.72 -3.68 5.34
CA LEU A 73 -1.84 -2.81 4.17
C LEU A 73 -0.82 -1.66 4.19
N ARG A 74 -0.63 -1.00 5.34
CA ARG A 74 0.37 0.07 5.50
C ARG A 74 1.79 -0.42 5.28
N ARG A 75 2.14 -1.57 5.87
CA ARG A 75 3.45 -2.21 5.66
C ARG A 75 3.67 -2.50 4.19
N HIS A 76 2.65 -2.99 3.48
CA HIS A 76 2.77 -3.24 2.06
C HIS A 76 2.92 -1.95 1.23
N ALA A 77 2.20 -0.88 1.58
CA ALA A 77 2.37 0.43 0.95
C ALA A 77 3.80 0.96 1.12
N ASP A 78 4.39 0.82 2.31
CA ASP A 78 5.78 1.21 2.58
C ASP A 78 6.78 0.38 1.77
N GLU A 79 6.56 -0.93 1.64
CA GLU A 79 7.38 -1.80 0.79
C GLU A 79 7.31 -1.39 -0.69
N VAL A 80 6.12 -1.07 -1.20
CA VAL A 80 5.93 -0.61 -2.57
C VAL A 80 6.66 0.72 -2.80
N ARG A 81 6.52 1.67 -1.88
CA ARG A 81 7.20 2.98 -1.93
C ARG A 81 8.73 2.80 -1.96
N SER A 82 9.26 1.95 -1.10
CA SER A 82 10.70 1.62 -1.07
C SER A 82 11.21 1.03 -2.39
N ARG A 83 10.43 0.13 -3.00
CA ARG A 83 10.77 -0.44 -4.32
C ARG A 83 10.73 0.62 -5.43
N LEU A 84 9.72 1.49 -5.44
CA LEU A 84 9.61 2.58 -6.40
C LEU A 84 10.79 3.56 -6.27
N GLU A 85 11.19 3.91 -5.05
CA GLU A 85 12.36 4.75 -4.81
C GLU A 85 13.66 4.10 -5.29
N ALA A 86 13.82 2.79 -5.08
CA ALA A 86 14.98 2.04 -5.56
C ALA A 86 15.05 2.03 -7.10
N ILE A 87 13.92 1.81 -7.78
CA ILE A 87 13.80 1.90 -9.23
C ILE A 87 14.18 3.31 -9.71
N ALA A 88 13.57 4.35 -9.12
CA ALA A 88 13.85 5.74 -9.50
C ALA A 88 15.33 6.11 -9.28
N ARG A 89 15.99 5.55 -8.25
CA ARG A 89 17.44 5.74 -8.03
C ARG A 89 18.27 5.06 -9.11
N ALA A 90 17.93 3.84 -9.49
CA ALA A 90 18.60 3.12 -10.58
C ALA A 90 18.43 3.85 -11.92
N GLU A 91 17.22 4.32 -12.23
CA GLU A 91 16.93 5.11 -13.44
C GLU A 91 17.75 6.41 -13.49
N ARG A 92 17.84 7.16 -12.38
CA ARG A 92 18.69 8.36 -12.30
C ARG A 92 20.16 8.04 -12.53
N ALA A 93 20.66 6.93 -11.99
CA ALA A 93 22.04 6.50 -12.20
C ALA A 93 22.31 6.14 -13.67
N VAL A 94 21.40 5.42 -14.32
CA VAL A 94 21.48 5.10 -15.76
C VAL A 94 21.49 6.39 -16.60
N ARG A 95 20.59 7.33 -16.32
CA ARG A 95 20.55 8.63 -17.02
C ARG A 95 21.84 9.42 -16.85
N ALA A 96 22.39 9.48 -15.63
CA ALA A 96 23.65 10.17 -15.37
C ALA A 96 24.82 9.53 -16.10
N TRP A 97 24.92 8.20 -16.07
CA TRP A 97 25.95 7.46 -16.79
C TRP A 97 25.86 7.69 -18.31
N LEU A 98 24.66 7.60 -18.89
CA LEU A 98 24.47 7.85 -20.32
C LEU A 98 24.90 9.26 -20.71
N ALA A 99 24.47 10.29 -19.96
CA ALA A 99 24.85 11.68 -20.20
C ALA A 99 26.38 11.88 -20.14
N GLU A 100 27.05 11.17 -19.24
CA GLU A 100 28.51 11.22 -19.12
C GLU A 100 29.21 10.58 -20.33
N GLN A 101 28.68 9.48 -20.88
CA GLN A 101 29.19 8.89 -22.13
C GLN A 101 28.95 9.80 -23.33
N THR A 102 27.81 10.51 -23.37
CA THR A 102 27.51 11.46 -24.45
C THR A 102 28.53 12.59 -24.48
N ALA A 103 28.89 13.12 -23.31
CA ALA A 103 29.92 14.15 -23.17
C ALA A 103 31.32 13.68 -23.58
N ARG A 104 31.61 12.37 -23.50
CA ARG A 104 32.94 11.80 -23.79
C ARG A 104 33.14 11.31 -25.23
N GLY A 105 32.08 10.97 -25.97
CA GLY A 105 32.19 10.14 -27.17
C GLY A 105 31.51 10.68 -28.43
N GLY A 106 31.77 11.94 -28.83
CA GLY A 106 31.05 12.71 -29.87
C GLY A 106 30.88 12.14 -31.31
N ALA A 107 30.96 10.83 -31.56
CA ALA A 107 30.71 10.23 -32.89
C ALA A 107 30.05 8.83 -32.90
N LEU A 108 29.98 8.10 -31.78
CA LEU A 108 29.24 6.81 -31.69
C LEU A 108 27.79 6.99 -31.21
N LEU A 109 27.33 8.24 -31.11
CA LEU A 109 26.26 8.66 -30.22
C LEU A 109 24.96 9.09 -30.89
N ASP A 110 24.87 9.27 -32.21
CA ASP A 110 23.61 9.74 -32.84
C ASP A 110 22.45 8.76 -32.53
N ASP A 111 22.69 7.45 -32.59
CA ASP A 111 21.69 6.43 -32.25
C ASP A 111 21.35 6.37 -30.75
N VAL A 112 22.29 6.74 -29.86
CA VAL A 112 22.05 6.79 -28.40
C VAL A 112 21.39 8.11 -28.01
N GLY A 113 21.70 9.20 -28.71
CA GLY A 113 21.14 10.54 -28.52
C GLY A 113 19.65 10.60 -28.82
N ASP A 114 19.20 9.90 -29.87
CA ASP A 114 17.76 9.77 -30.17
C ASP A 114 17.02 8.97 -29.09
N VAL A 115 17.60 7.88 -28.57
CA VAL A 115 17.03 7.14 -27.42
C VAL A 115 17.00 8.00 -26.15
N LEU A 116 17.96 8.91 -25.99
CA LEU A 116 18.05 9.84 -24.88
C LEU A 116 17.03 10.99 -24.95
N GLY A 117 16.71 11.46 -26.15
CA GLY A 117 15.71 12.50 -26.40
C GLY A 117 14.28 12.06 -26.03
N GLU A 118 14.01 10.75 -26.09
CA GLU A 118 12.70 10.14 -25.78
C GLU A 118 12.65 9.41 -24.43
N LEU A 119 13.56 9.71 -23.48
CA LEU A 119 13.60 8.96 -22.23
C LEU A 119 12.32 9.14 -21.40
N PRO A 120 11.56 8.07 -21.11
CA PRO A 120 10.28 8.13 -20.42
C PRO A 120 10.39 8.60 -18.97
N ASP A 121 9.34 9.24 -18.45
CA ASP A 121 9.26 9.60 -17.03
C ASP A 121 9.55 8.42 -16.09
N ALA A 122 10.01 8.74 -14.89
CA ALA A 122 10.43 7.74 -13.92
C ALA A 122 9.29 6.76 -13.59
N GLY A 123 9.57 5.45 -13.66
CA GLY A 123 8.56 4.41 -13.42
C GLY A 123 7.54 4.19 -14.56
N ALA A 124 7.69 4.83 -15.72
CA ALA A 124 6.83 4.57 -16.87
C ALA A 124 7.10 3.19 -17.49
N ASP A 125 6.04 2.49 -17.94
CA ASP A 125 6.14 1.18 -18.60
C ASP A 125 7.05 1.21 -19.86
N ALA A 126 7.23 2.39 -20.45
CA ALA A 126 8.08 2.63 -21.60
C ALA A 126 9.58 2.33 -21.33
N TRP A 127 10.04 2.26 -20.08
CA TRP A 127 11.39 1.78 -19.75
C TRP A 127 11.69 0.38 -20.26
N ARG A 128 10.67 -0.50 -20.40
CA ARG A 128 10.85 -1.83 -21.02
C ARG A 128 11.21 -1.74 -22.51
N SER A 129 10.67 -0.74 -23.20
CA SER A 129 11.01 -0.49 -24.61
C SER A 129 12.47 -0.03 -24.74
N VAL A 130 12.86 0.91 -23.87
CA VAL A 130 14.23 1.43 -23.80
C VAL A 130 15.24 0.33 -23.50
N SER A 131 14.96 -0.56 -22.54
CA SER A 131 15.85 -1.71 -22.27
C SER A 131 16.00 -2.62 -23.49
N GLY A 132 14.91 -2.89 -24.22
CA GLY A 132 14.94 -3.70 -25.43
C GLY A 132 15.66 -3.04 -26.62
N GLN A 133 15.73 -1.71 -26.66
CA GLN A 133 16.54 -0.97 -27.63
C GLN A 133 18.02 -1.00 -27.25
N LEU A 134 18.36 -0.79 -25.97
CA LEU A 134 19.74 -0.84 -25.48
C LEU A 134 20.38 -2.22 -25.66
N SER A 135 19.63 -3.31 -25.41
CA SER A 135 20.12 -4.67 -25.69
C SER A 135 20.37 -4.93 -27.18
N ARG A 136 19.56 -4.34 -28.08
CA ARG A 136 19.76 -4.47 -29.53
C ARG A 136 20.99 -3.71 -30.03
N LEU A 137 21.38 -2.65 -29.33
CA LEU A 137 22.60 -1.88 -29.62
C LEU A 137 23.88 -2.54 -29.06
N GLY A 138 23.78 -3.71 -28.42
CA GLY A 138 24.93 -4.45 -27.90
C GLY A 138 25.58 -3.79 -26.68
N LEU A 139 24.87 -2.89 -26.00
CA LEU A 139 25.35 -2.18 -24.81
C LEU A 139 25.12 -2.98 -23.51
N TRP A 140 24.65 -4.22 -23.61
CA TRP A 140 24.56 -5.19 -22.53
C TRP A 140 24.56 -6.62 -23.08
#